data_AF-A0A1F3TSH8-F1
#
_entry.id   AF-A0A1F3TSH8-F1
#
_cell.length_a   1.000
_cell.length_b   1.000
_cell.length_c   1.000
_cell.angle_alpha   90.00
_cell.angle_beta   90.00
_cell.angle_gamma   90.00
#
_symmetry.space_group_name_H-M   'P 1'
#
loop_
_entity.id
_entity.type
_entity.pdbx_description
1 polymer ?
#
loop_
_entity_poly.entity_id
_entity_poly.type
_entity_poly.pdbx_seq_one_letter_code
_entity_poly.pdbx_strand_id
1 'polypeptide(L)'
;MTVLKKISEYLNLVIFAVLVVYAGIYFFELKSRKPTAVVESRTVDVDQVVNKFIKQTSAQALRDEMAYKRALQTQLNKPLEIKRDEPKIRPEDIPREQQIWKDKVSATPAESIQSELYQQQLDQHLEEMDKAEYARQFIENARNSGFHVVLSPDNKVISVTPIRKPSQNEDSVDLFPAD
;
A
#
# COMPACT_ATOMS: atom_id res chain seq x y z
N MET A 1 -64.84 -57.76 13.62
CA MET A 1 -63.71 -57.36 14.47
C MET A 1 -62.53 -56.74 13.71
N THR A 2 -62.44 -56.88 12.39
CA THR A 2 -61.32 -56.37 11.55
C THR A 2 -61.41 -54.87 11.24
N VAL A 3 -62.61 -54.29 11.18
CA VAL A 3 -62.80 -52.87 10.85
C VAL A 3 -62.32 -51.95 11.99
N LEU A 4 -62.58 -52.32 13.26
CA LEU A 4 -62.12 -51.55 14.41
C LEU A 4 -60.58 -51.48 14.50
N LYS A 5 -59.87 -52.55 14.14
CA LYS A 5 -58.39 -52.55 14.12
C LYS A 5 -57.82 -51.61 13.05
N LYS A 6 -58.41 -51.59 11.86
CA LYS A 6 -58.02 -50.68 10.78
C LYS A 6 -58.26 -49.21 11.15
N ILE A 7 -59.36 -48.93 11.86
CA ILE A 7 -59.65 -47.58 12.35
C ILE A 7 -58.64 -47.14 13.40
N SER A 8 -58.27 -48.00 14.35
CA SER A 8 -57.24 -47.65 15.35
C SER A 8 -55.84 -47.45 14.76
N GLU A 9 -55.47 -48.24 13.75
CA GLU A 9 -54.20 -48.08 13.04
C GLU A 9 -54.16 -46.75 12.27
N TYR A 10 -55.25 -46.41 11.58
CA TYR A 10 -55.38 -45.12 10.90
C TYR A 10 -55.33 -43.94 11.87
N LEU A 11 -56.02 -44.04 13.01
CA LEU A 11 -56.02 -42.98 14.02
C LEU A 11 -54.62 -42.75 14.61
N ASN A 12 -53.88 -43.82 14.90
CA ASN A 12 -52.50 -43.71 15.37
C ASN A 12 -51.57 -43.08 14.32
N LEU A 13 -51.77 -43.38 13.04
CA LEU A 13 -50.99 -42.78 11.95
C LEU A 13 -51.27 -41.27 11.84
N VAL A 14 -52.53 -40.86 11.97
CA VAL A 14 -52.92 -39.43 11.98
C VAL A 14 -52.30 -38.72 13.19
N ILE A 15 -52.37 -39.30 14.38
CA ILE A 15 -51.77 -38.73 15.60
C ILE A 15 -50.25 -38.58 15.44
N PHE A 16 -49.58 -39.58 14.89
CA PHE A 16 -48.13 -39.53 14.64
C PHE A 16 -47.76 -38.42 13.64
N ALA A 17 -48.53 -38.27 12.55
CA ALA A 17 -48.31 -37.20 11.58
C ALA A 17 -48.46 -35.80 12.22
N VAL A 18 -49.46 -35.60 13.08
CA VAL A 18 -49.66 -34.33 13.80
C VAL A 18 -48.49 -34.03 14.74
N LEU A 19 -47.99 -35.04 15.46
CA LEU A 19 -46.83 -34.89 16.34
C LEU A 19 -45.56 -34.51 15.58
N VAL A 20 -45.32 -35.11 14.41
CA VAL A 20 -44.16 -34.78 13.57
C VAL A 20 -44.23 -33.35 13.05
N VAL A 21 -45.41 -32.90 12.60
CA VAL A 21 -45.61 -31.51 12.16
C VAL A 21 -45.40 -30.54 13.33
N TYR A 22 -45.94 -30.85 14.51
CA TYR A 22 -45.78 -30.01 15.70
C TYR A 22 -44.31 -29.92 16.14
N ALA A 23 -43.58 -31.04 16.14
CA ALA A 23 -42.15 -31.06 16.45
C ALA A 23 -41.33 -30.26 15.41
N GLY A 24 -41.69 -30.34 14.12
CA GLY A 24 -41.05 -29.56 13.06
C GLY A 24 -41.24 -28.05 13.24
N ILE A 25 -42.46 -27.62 13.59
CA ILE A 25 -42.76 -26.20 13.88
C ILE A 25 -41.98 -25.73 15.12
N TYR A 26 -41.98 -26.54 16.19
CA TYR A 26 -41.24 -26.22 17.41
C TYR A 26 -39.73 -26.08 17.17
N PHE A 27 -39.15 -26.98 16.37
CA PHE A 27 -37.73 -26.93 16.01
C PHE A 27 -37.41 -25.73 15.11
N PHE A 28 -38.33 -25.37 14.20
CA PHE A 28 -38.19 -24.19 13.35
C PHE A 28 -38.24 -22.89 14.15
N GLU A 29 -39.12 -22.79 15.15
CA GLU A 29 -39.13 -21.66 16.08
C GLU A 29 -37.84 -21.58 16.91
N LEU A 30 -37.34 -22.71 17.42
CA LEU A 30 -36.07 -22.75 18.15
C LEU A 30 -34.90 -22.24 17.30
N LYS A 31 -34.84 -22.63 16.03
CA LYS A 31 -33.81 -22.18 15.08
C LYS A 31 -33.97 -20.72 14.67
N SER A 32 -35.19 -20.21 14.67
CA SER A 32 -35.52 -18.83 14.27
C SER A 32 -35.39 -17.81 15.41
N ARG A 33 -35.32 -18.26 16.67
CA ARG A 33 -34.91 -17.42 17.81
C ARG A 33 -33.42 -17.13 17.71
N LYS A 34 -33.06 -16.16 16.86
CA LYS A 34 -31.77 -15.46 16.98
C LYS A 34 -31.69 -14.93 18.42
N PRO A 35 -30.58 -15.12 19.14
CA PRO A 35 -30.44 -14.59 20.48
C PRO A 35 -30.69 -13.08 20.40
N THR A 36 -31.71 -12.61 21.10
CA THR A 36 -31.91 -11.19 21.35
C THR A 36 -30.64 -10.75 22.05
N ALA A 37 -29.75 -10.10 21.31
CA ALA A 37 -28.53 -9.55 21.85
C ALA A 37 -28.96 -8.60 22.97
N VAL A 38 -28.61 -8.97 24.21
CA VAL A 38 -28.65 -8.06 25.34
C VAL A 38 -27.91 -6.82 24.88
N VAL A 39 -28.63 -5.70 24.75
CA VAL A 39 -28.04 -4.39 24.52
C VAL A 39 -27.41 -3.99 25.84
N GLU A 40 -26.31 -4.65 26.19
CA GLU A 40 -25.30 -4.03 27.03
C GLU A 40 -24.85 -2.80 26.25
N SER A 41 -25.03 -1.63 26.86
CA SER A 41 -24.34 -0.42 26.47
C SER A 41 -22.85 -0.65 26.62
N ARG A 42 -22.24 -1.35 25.67
CA ARG A 42 -20.80 -1.42 25.52
C ARG A 42 -20.37 0.01 25.27
N THR A 43 -19.76 0.64 26.27
CA THR A 43 -18.85 1.75 26.02
C THR A 43 -17.80 1.20 25.07
N VAL A 44 -18.01 1.49 23.78
CA VAL A 44 -17.10 1.07 22.72
C VAL A 44 -15.77 1.70 23.08
N ASP A 45 -14.85 0.87 23.55
CA ASP A 45 -13.49 1.27 23.88
C ASP A 45 -12.85 1.73 22.56
N VAL A 46 -12.86 3.05 22.36
CA VAL A 46 -12.54 3.71 21.08
C VAL A 46 -11.15 3.26 20.62
N ASP A 47 -10.24 3.06 21.56
CA ASP A 47 -8.87 2.62 21.32
C ASP A 47 -8.81 1.20 20.72
N GLN A 48 -9.67 0.28 21.15
CA GLN A 48 -9.73 -1.06 20.57
C GLN A 48 -10.27 -1.04 19.14
N VAL A 49 -11.25 -0.18 18.88
CA VAL A 49 -11.82 0.00 17.53
C VAL A 49 -10.78 0.62 16.60
N VAL A 50 -10.09 1.68 17.04
CA VAL A 50 -9.02 2.33 16.29
C VAL A 50 -7.88 1.36 16.00
N ASN A 51 -7.40 0.60 17.00
CA ASN A 51 -6.35 -0.41 16.81
C ASN A 51 -6.76 -1.49 15.82
N LYS A 52 -8.02 -1.93 15.85
CA LYS A 52 -8.57 -2.89 14.89
C LYS A 52 -8.60 -2.30 13.47
N PHE A 53 -9.06 -1.06 13.32
CA PHE A 53 -9.07 -0.38 12.02
C PHE A 53 -7.66 -0.17 11.49
N ILE A 54 -6.72 0.32 12.30
CA ILE A 54 -5.32 0.49 11.88
C ILE A 54 -4.74 -0.84 11.42
N LYS A 55 -4.96 -1.92 12.18
CA LYS A 55 -4.47 -3.26 11.83
C LYS A 55 -5.13 -3.82 10.56
N GLN A 56 -6.42 -3.54 10.36
CA GLN A 56 -7.13 -3.96 9.15
C GLN A 56 -6.66 -3.17 7.92
N THR A 57 -6.50 -1.85 8.06
CA THR A 57 -6.02 -0.96 7.00
C THR A 57 -4.58 -1.28 6.62
N SER A 58 -3.69 -1.55 7.59
CA SER A 58 -2.31 -1.94 7.30
C SER A 58 -2.23 -3.29 6.60
N ALA A 59 -3.05 -4.26 7.01
CA ALA A 59 -3.15 -5.55 6.33
C ALA A 59 -3.70 -5.42 4.90
N GLN A 60 -4.62 -4.49 4.66
CA GLN A 60 -5.15 -4.22 3.33
C GLN A 60 -4.12 -3.52 2.45
N ALA A 61 -3.46 -2.48 2.95
CA ALA A 61 -2.40 -1.77 2.24
C ALA A 61 -1.26 -2.72 1.80
N LEU A 62 -0.88 -3.66 2.66
CA LEU A 62 0.16 -4.64 2.35
C LEU A 62 -0.27 -5.62 1.23
N ARG A 63 -1.56 -5.98 1.17
CA ARG A 63 -2.10 -6.80 0.07
C ARG A 63 -2.09 -6.04 -1.25
N ASP A 64 -2.49 -4.77 -1.21
CA ASP A 64 -2.53 -3.91 -2.39
C ASP A 64 -1.11 -3.68 -2.93
N GLU A 65 -0.13 -3.46 -2.05
CA GLU A 65 1.29 -3.34 -2.42
C GLU A 65 1.80 -4.62 -3.10
N MET A 66 1.49 -5.80 -2.56
CA MET A 66 1.88 -7.07 -3.17
C MET A 66 1.19 -7.30 -4.52
N ALA A 67 -0.09 -6.95 -4.64
CA ALA A 67 -0.83 -7.06 -5.90
C ALA A 67 -0.24 -6.14 -6.97
N TYR A 68 0.08 -4.90 -6.59
CA TYR A 68 0.70 -3.92 -7.46
C TYR A 68 2.09 -4.37 -7.93
N LYS A 69 2.95 -4.84 -7.00
CA LYS A 69 4.28 -5.38 -7.34
C LYS A 69 4.19 -6.55 -8.33
N ARG A 70 3.25 -7.47 -8.14
CA ARG A 70 3.03 -8.58 -9.08
C ARG A 70 2.52 -8.11 -10.43
N ALA A 71 1.60 -7.15 -10.46
CA ALA A 71 1.07 -6.59 -11.70
C ALA A 71 2.17 -5.91 -12.52
N LEU A 72 3.02 -5.10 -11.87
CA LEU A 72 4.19 -4.48 -12.49
C LEU A 72 5.17 -5.51 -13.02
N GLN A 73 5.53 -6.52 -12.22
CA GLN A 73 6.44 -7.57 -12.64
C GLN A 73 5.89 -8.36 -13.83
N THR A 74 4.58 -8.58 -13.86
CA THR A 74 3.90 -9.25 -14.98
C THR A 74 3.92 -8.37 -16.24
N GLN A 75 3.73 -7.06 -16.11
CA GLN A 75 3.81 -6.13 -17.23
C GLN A 75 5.24 -6.00 -17.76
N LEU A 76 6.24 -5.97 -16.87
CA LEU A 76 7.65 -5.90 -17.24
C LEU A 76 8.12 -7.16 -17.99
N ASN A 77 7.61 -8.33 -17.58
CA ASN A 77 7.93 -9.62 -18.19
C ASN A 77 7.06 -9.95 -19.41
N LYS A 78 6.00 -9.17 -19.69
CA LYS A 78 5.20 -9.37 -20.90
C LYS A 78 6.02 -8.87 -22.09
N PRO A 79 6.39 -9.75 -23.03
CA PRO A 79 7.01 -9.29 -24.27
C PRO A 79 6.02 -8.34 -24.94
N LEU A 80 6.50 -7.16 -25.34
CA LEU A 80 5.71 -6.23 -26.14
C LEU A 80 5.34 -6.95 -27.44
N GLU A 81 4.10 -7.45 -27.54
CA GLU A 81 3.51 -7.83 -28.82
C GLU A 81 3.27 -6.54 -29.60
N ILE A 82 4.33 -6.01 -30.20
CA ILE A 82 4.23 -4.99 -31.22
C ILE A 82 3.65 -5.71 -32.43
N LYS A 83 2.33 -5.80 -32.52
CA LYS A 83 1.65 -6.07 -33.80
C LYS A 83 1.96 -4.88 -34.71
N ARG A 84 3.10 -4.98 -35.41
CA ARG A 84 3.43 -4.14 -36.56
C ARG A 84 2.50 -4.53 -37.70
N ASP A 85 1.21 -4.23 -37.56
CA ASP A 85 0.42 -3.91 -38.72
C ASP A 85 0.79 -2.46 -39.06
N GLU A 86 2.00 -2.26 -39.58
CA GLU A 86 2.44 -0.98 -40.09
C GLU A 86 1.72 -0.78 -41.44
N PRO A 87 0.71 0.10 -41.56
CA PRO A 87 0.57 0.77 -42.83
C PRO A 87 1.90 1.50 -43.04
N LYS A 88 2.63 1.15 -44.12
CA LYS A 88 3.77 1.94 -44.61
C LYS A 88 3.26 3.32 -45.01
N ILE A 89 2.94 4.16 -44.04
CA ILE A 89 2.65 5.58 -44.23
C ILE A 89 4.00 6.17 -44.59
N ARG A 90 4.17 6.54 -45.86
CA ARG A 90 5.41 7.21 -46.25
C ARG A 90 5.43 8.56 -45.53
N PRO A 91 6.58 9.04 -45.06
CA PRO A 91 6.68 10.38 -44.48
C PRO A 91 6.15 11.50 -45.40
N GLU A 92 6.04 11.21 -46.70
CA GLU A 92 5.48 12.06 -47.75
C GLU A 92 3.94 12.14 -47.73
N ASP A 93 3.25 11.15 -47.16
CA ASP A 93 1.79 11.05 -47.12
C ASP A 93 1.17 11.81 -45.93
N ILE A 94 1.99 12.28 -44.99
CA ILE A 94 1.54 13.04 -43.82
C ILE A 94 1.37 14.51 -44.25
N PRO A 95 0.17 15.10 -44.13
CA PRO A 95 -0.05 16.52 -44.44
C PRO A 95 0.97 17.41 -43.75
N ARG A 96 1.45 18.44 -44.45
CA ARG A 96 2.53 19.33 -43.97
C ARG A 96 2.20 19.96 -42.61
N GLU A 97 0.92 20.23 -42.37
CA GLU A 97 0.36 20.79 -41.12
C GLU A 97 0.50 19.85 -39.92
N GLN A 98 0.59 18.54 -40.14
CA GLN A 98 0.78 17.53 -39.09
C GLN A 98 2.27 17.18 -38.88
N GLN A 99 3.18 17.79 -39.64
CA GLN A 99 4.62 17.59 -39.53
C GLN A 99 5.25 18.56 -38.51
N ILE A 100 4.84 18.46 -37.24
CA ILE A 100 5.32 19.33 -36.12
C ILE A 100 6.86 19.26 -35.94
N TRP A 101 7.47 18.11 -36.23
CA TRP A 101 8.93 17.89 -36.23
C TRP A 101 9.75 18.71 -37.26
N LYS A 102 9.14 19.27 -38.31
CA LYS A 102 9.88 20.03 -39.34
C LYS A 102 9.86 21.53 -39.13
N ASP A 103 8.88 22.03 -38.38
CA ASP A 103 8.87 23.42 -37.98
C ASP A 103 9.82 23.55 -36.80
N LYS A 104 11.10 23.79 -37.12
CA LYS A 104 11.99 24.43 -36.17
C LYS A 104 11.32 25.77 -35.85
N VAL A 105 10.59 25.84 -34.75
CA VAL A 105 10.25 27.10 -34.11
C VAL A 105 11.58 27.82 -34.01
N SER A 106 11.77 28.83 -34.85
CA SER A 106 12.96 29.65 -34.84
C SER A 106 12.93 30.35 -33.50
N ALA A 107 13.52 29.70 -32.49
CA ALA A 107 13.53 30.18 -31.12
C ALA A 107 14.00 31.62 -31.20
N THR A 108 13.10 32.53 -30.90
CA THR A 108 13.49 33.93 -30.85
C THR A 108 14.61 34.03 -29.80
N PRO A 109 15.60 34.93 -29.95
CA PRO A 109 16.67 35.06 -28.95
C PRO A 109 16.15 35.22 -27.51
N ALA A 110 14.93 35.76 -27.34
CA ALA A 110 14.23 35.84 -26.07
C ALA A 110 13.80 34.47 -25.53
N GLU A 111 13.27 33.58 -26.37
CA GLU A 111 12.86 32.21 -25.97
C GLU A 111 14.07 31.35 -25.59
N SER A 112 15.19 31.47 -26.30
CA SER A 112 16.41 30.74 -25.93
C SER A 112 16.92 31.16 -24.55
N ILE A 113 16.97 32.48 -24.28
CA ILE A 113 17.41 33.02 -22.98
C ILE A 113 16.46 32.57 -21.86
N GLN A 114 15.15 32.60 -22.11
CA GLN A 114 14.16 32.17 -21.12
C GLN A 114 14.28 30.67 -20.81
N SER A 115 14.50 29.85 -21.83
CA SER A 115 14.71 28.41 -21.64
C SER A 115 15.98 28.10 -20.83
N GLU A 116 17.06 28.84 -21.08
CA GLU A 116 18.32 28.68 -20.36
C GLU A 116 18.21 29.13 -18.91
N LEU A 117 17.57 30.27 -18.65
CA LEU A 117 17.29 30.75 -17.28
C LEU A 117 16.42 29.77 -16.50
N TYR A 118 15.38 29.24 -17.14
CA TYR A 118 14.51 28.25 -16.51
C TYR A 118 15.28 26.96 -16.17
N GLN A 119 16.10 26.48 -17.10
CA GLN A 119 16.93 25.30 -16.88
C GLN A 119 17.91 25.52 -15.72
N GLN A 120 18.58 26.67 -15.68
CA GLN A 120 19.49 27.01 -14.58
C GLN A 120 18.79 27.06 -13.21
N GLN A 121 17.58 27.62 -13.14
CA GLN A 121 16.79 27.64 -11.91
C GLN A 121 16.40 26.22 -11.46
N LEU A 122 16.03 25.37 -12.42
CA LEU A 122 15.65 23.99 -12.14
C LEU A 122 16.86 23.19 -11.65
N ASP A 123 18.02 23.34 -12.29
CA ASP A 123 19.26 22.66 -11.91
C ASP A 123 19.72 23.07 -10.50
N GLN A 124 19.65 24.37 -10.16
CA GLN A 124 19.97 24.87 -8.81
C GLN A 124 19.04 24.27 -7.75
N HIS A 125 17.74 24.24 -8.02
CA HIS A 125 16.77 23.68 -7.07
C HIS A 125 16.99 22.18 -6.87
N LEU A 126 17.30 21.43 -7.93
CA LEU A 126 17.62 20.00 -7.83
C LEU A 126 18.88 19.78 -6.99
N GLU A 127 19.94 20.57 -7.21
CA GLU A 127 21.17 20.47 -6.42
C GLU A 127 20.95 20.75 -4.93
N GLU A 128 20.11 21.75 -4.60
CA GLU A 128 19.73 22.04 -3.21
C GLU A 128 18.94 20.91 -2.56
N MET A 129 18.00 20.32 -3.29
CA MET A 129 17.21 19.17 -2.79
C MET A 129 18.10 17.96 -2.54
N ASP A 130 19.00 17.62 -3.48
CA ASP A 130 19.91 16.49 -3.37
C ASP A 130 20.84 16.65 -2.16
N LYS A 131 21.37 17.86 -1.94
CA LYS A 131 22.19 18.19 -0.76
C LYS A 131 21.41 18.02 0.54
N ALA A 132 20.16 18.47 0.58
CA ALA A 132 19.31 18.34 1.77
C ALA A 132 18.97 16.87 2.07
N GLU A 133 18.70 16.07 1.04
CA GLU A 133 18.42 14.64 1.20
C GLU A 133 19.65 13.88 1.71
N TYR A 134 20.83 14.17 1.15
CA TYR A 134 22.09 13.59 1.62
C TYR A 134 22.37 13.95 3.09
N ALA A 135 22.20 15.21 3.47
CA ALA A 135 22.37 15.67 4.85
C ALA A 135 21.43 14.93 5.81
N ARG A 136 20.17 14.72 5.41
CA ARG A 136 19.19 13.95 6.18
C ARG A 136 19.62 12.50 6.36
N GLN A 137 19.99 11.82 5.27
CA GLN A 137 20.43 10.42 5.32
C GLN A 137 21.67 10.27 6.20
N PHE A 138 22.61 11.22 6.12
CA PHE A 138 23.81 11.23 6.95
C PHE A 138 23.47 11.34 8.45
N ILE A 139 22.58 12.26 8.83
CA ILE A 139 22.13 12.41 10.22
C ILE A 139 21.42 11.14 10.71
N GLU A 140 20.57 10.54 9.87
CA GLU A 140 19.84 9.32 10.21
C GLU A 140 20.79 8.13 10.41
N ASN A 141 21.78 7.95 9.54
CA ASN A 141 22.80 6.92 9.67
C ASN A 141 23.67 7.11 10.92
N ALA A 142 24.04 8.35 11.23
CA ALA A 142 24.76 8.66 12.46
C ALA A 142 23.91 8.35 13.70
N ARG A 143 22.62 8.67 13.67
CA ARG A 143 21.67 8.38 14.76
C ARG A 143 21.49 6.88 14.97
N ASN A 144 21.38 6.11 13.90
CA ASN A 144 21.34 4.64 13.94
C ASN A 144 22.63 4.06 14.53
N SER A 145 23.76 4.72 14.27
CA SER A 145 25.07 4.38 14.85
C SER A 145 25.26 4.91 16.29
N GLY A 146 24.25 5.55 16.87
CA GLY A 146 24.27 6.04 18.25
C GLY A 146 24.86 7.43 18.45
N PHE A 147 25.03 8.22 17.40
CA PHE A 147 25.55 9.58 17.46
C PHE A 147 24.50 10.62 17.05
N HIS A 148 24.47 11.74 17.77
CA HIS A 148 23.72 12.93 17.40
C HIS A 148 24.66 13.90 16.71
N VAL A 149 24.47 14.11 15.41
CA VAL A 149 25.30 14.99 14.59
C VAL A 149 24.52 16.24 14.20
N VAL A 150 25.13 17.41 14.40
CA VAL A 150 24.58 18.70 13.97
C VAL A 150 25.39 19.20 12.78
N LEU A 151 24.69 19.47 11.67
CA LEU A 151 25.28 20.02 10.46
C LEU A 151 25.07 21.54 10.38
N SER A 152 26.02 22.23 9.75
CA SER A 152 25.91 23.64 9.40
C SER A 152 25.04 23.83 8.14
N PRO A 153 24.63 25.07 7.81
CA PRO A 153 23.95 25.38 6.56
C PRO A 153 24.75 24.96 5.31
N ASP A 154 26.08 24.89 5.42
CA ASP A 154 26.98 24.43 4.35
C ASP A 154 27.21 22.91 4.38
N ASN A 155 26.37 22.14 5.07
CA ASN A 155 26.47 20.69 5.27
C ASN A 155 27.79 20.23 5.92
N LYS A 156 28.46 21.09 6.70
CA LYS A 156 29.66 20.72 7.46
C LYS A 156 29.29 20.27 8.87
N VAL A 157 29.99 19.28 9.40
CA VAL A 157 29.75 18.78 10.76
C VAL A 157 30.20 19.82 11.79
N ILE A 158 29.26 20.32 12.61
CA ILE A 158 29.54 21.26 13.71
C ILE A 158 29.83 20.49 15.00
N SER A 159 29.02 19.48 15.31
CA SER A 159 29.16 18.74 16.56
C SER A 159 28.68 17.30 16.41
N VAL A 160 29.31 16.42 17.17
CA VAL A 160 29.00 14.99 17.26
C VAL A 160 28.93 14.62 18.73
N THR A 161 27.76 14.19 19.19
CA THR A 161 27.54 13.80 20.59
C THR A 161 27.02 12.36 20.65
N PRO A 162 27.63 11.45 21.43
CA PRO A 162 27.11 10.09 21.57
C PRO A 162 25.77 10.11 22.35
N ILE A 163 24.75 9.43 21.81
CA ILE A 163 23.40 9.33 22.39
C ILE A 163 23.36 8.28 23.51
N ARG A 164 24.20 7.24 23.42
CA ARG A 164 24.41 6.27 24.50
C ARG A 164 25.78 6.53 25.11
N LYS A 165 25.87 6.54 26.45
CA LYS A 165 27.17 6.44 27.14
C LYS A 165 27.86 5.19 26.59
N PRO A 166 29.16 5.24 26.22
CA PRO A 166 29.86 4.00 25.90
C PRO A 166 29.66 3.06 27.07
N SER A 167 29.01 1.91 26.84
CA SER A 167 29.20 0.80 27.74
C SER A 167 30.70 0.58 27.78
N GLN A 168 31.30 0.75 28.96
CA GLN A 168 32.67 0.36 29.21
C GLN A 168 32.78 -1.14 28.93
N ASN A 169 32.98 -1.50 27.67
CA ASN A 169 33.46 -2.79 27.24
C ASN A 169 34.44 -2.45 26.12
N GLU A 170 35.69 -2.50 26.52
CA GLU A 170 36.92 -2.61 25.76
C GLU A 170 36.70 -3.11 24.32
N ASP A 171 36.58 -2.20 23.36
CA ASP A 171 37.05 -2.46 22.01
C ASP A 171 38.34 -1.65 21.84
N SER A 172 39.43 -2.39 22.00
CA SER A 172 40.80 -1.96 21.78
C SER A 172 40.92 -1.19 20.48
N VAL A 173 41.34 0.07 20.60
CA VAL A 173 41.80 0.87 19.47
C VAL A 173 43.10 0.24 18.99
N ASP A 174 43.04 -0.53 17.91
CA ASP A 174 44.21 -0.93 17.15
C ASP A 174 44.83 0.34 16.54
N LEU A 175 45.81 0.91 17.24
CA LEU A 175 46.77 1.85 16.69
C LEU A 175 47.57 1.09 15.62
N PHE A 176 47.31 1.36 14.35
CA PHE A 176 48.21 0.97 13.27
C PHE A 176 49.56 1.67 13.48
N PRO A 177 50.68 0.94 13.60
CA PRO A 177 52.00 1.57 13.54
C PRO A 177 52.20 2.13 12.14
N ALA A 178 52.65 3.38 12.06
CA ALA A 178 53.15 3.97 10.83
C ALA A 178 54.56 3.43 10.58
N ASP A 179 54.74 2.76 9.44
CA ASP A 179 56.04 2.57 8.79
C ASP A 179 56.24 3.66 7.73
#